data_AF-A0A3L7DXP2-F1
#
_entry.id   AF-A0A3L7DXP2-F1
#
_cell.length_a   1.000
_cell.length_b   1.000
_cell.length_c   1.000
_cell.angle_alpha   90.00
_cell.angle_beta   90.00
_cell.angle_gamma   90.00
#
_symmetry.space_group_name_H-M   'P 1'
#
loop_
_entity.id
_entity.type
_entity.pdbx_description
1 polymer ?
#
loop_
_entity_poly.entity_id
_entity_poly.type
_entity_poly.pdbx_seq_one_letter_code
_entity_poly.pdbx_strand_id
1 'polypeptide(L)' 'MILALVRALRGPSVYDRVLAVNMFGTKTALLLAVLAFLFNRPDFLDLALAYALINLVGVLAVLEFIQTKPRKTEATGND' A
#
# COMPACT_ATOMS: atom_id res chain seq x y z
N MET A 1 5.77 -14.27 0.16
CA MET A 1 4.52 -13.57 0.55
C MET A 1 4.11 -13.84 1.99
N ILE A 2 4.29 -15.06 2.49
CA ILE A 2 3.84 -15.50 3.82
C ILE A 2 4.37 -14.63 4.98
N LEU A 3 5.66 -14.27 5.00
CA LEU A 3 6.24 -13.44 6.07
C LEU A 3 5.71 -11.99 6.10
N ALA A 4 5.42 -11.40 4.94
CA ALA A 4 4.84 -10.06 4.84
C ALA A 4 3.38 -10.03 5.29
N LEU A 5 2.60 -11.08 4.96
CA LEU A 5 1.23 -11.26 5.46
C LEU A 5 1.20 -11.44 6.99
N VAL A 6 2.14 -12.21 7.55
CA VAL A 6 2.25 -12.42 9.01
C VAL A 6 2.60 -11.10 9.72
N ARG A 7 3.45 -10.25 9.13
CA ARG A 7 3.75 -8.90 9.64
C ARG A 7 2.54 -7.96 9.52
N ALA A 8 1.80 -8.00 8.41
CA ALA A 8 0.57 -7.21 8.23
C ALA A 8 -0.50 -7.49 9.29
N LEU A 9 -0.67 -8.78 9.61
CA LEU A 9 -1.68 -9.27 10.55
C LEU A 9 -1.24 -9.12 12.02
N ARG A 10 0.06 -9.24 12.31
CA ARG A 10 0.61 -9.07 13.68
C ARG A 10 1.18 -7.68 13.97
N GLY A 11 1.20 -6.79 12.98
CA GLY A 11 1.71 -5.44 13.11
C GLY A 11 0.81 -4.60 14.01
N PRO A 12 1.28 -4.16 15.19
CA PRO A 12 0.47 -3.39 16.13
C PRO A 12 0.25 -1.94 15.66
N SER A 13 1.03 -1.44 14.69
CA SER A 13 0.95 -0.07 14.20
C SER A 13 0.29 0.02 12.82
N VAL A 14 -0.39 1.15 12.57
CA VAL A 14 -1.00 1.47 11.26
C VAL A 14 0.08 1.49 10.16
N TYR A 15 1.29 1.95 10.49
CA TYR A 15 2.43 1.96 9.56
C TYR A 15 2.86 0.56 9.10
N ASP A 16 2.84 -0.45 9.97
CA ASP A 16 3.22 -1.82 9.61
C ASP A 16 2.21 -2.44 8.62
N ARG A 17 0.93 -2.07 8.75
CA ARG A 17 -0.12 -2.45 7.79
C ARG A 17 0.06 -1.76 6.44
N VAL A 18 0.36 -0.46 6.42
CA VAL A 18 0.62 0.31 5.19
C VAL A 18 1.84 -0.24 4.45
N LEU A 19 2.92 -0.54 5.18
CA LEU A 19 4.12 -1.13 4.61
C LEU A 19 3.85 -2.49 3.97
N ALA A 20 3.05 -3.34 4.63
CA ALA A 20 2.70 -4.64 4.10
C ALA A 20 1.83 -4.56 2.82
N VAL A 21 0.87 -3.63 2.78
CA VAL A 21 0.06 -3.38 1.58
C VAL A 21 0.93 -2.91 0.41
N ASN A 22 1.87 -1.98 0.67
CA ASN A 22 2.79 -1.49 -0.36
C ASN A 22 3.68 -2.62 -0.93
N MET A 23 4.27 -3.44 -0.05
CA MET A 23 5.07 -4.60 -0.47
C MET A 23 4.26 -5.63 -1.28
N PHE A 24 2.97 -5.76 -0.99
CA PHE A 24 2.10 -6.67 -1.74
C PHE A 24 1.77 -6.12 -3.13
N GLY A 25 1.39 -4.84 -3.22
CA GLY A 25 1.03 -4.22 -4.49
C GLY A 25 2.21 -4.09 -5.46
N THR A 26 3.40 -3.77 -4.98
CA THR A 26 4.63 -3.73 -5.82
C THR A 26 4.99 -5.10 -6.39
N LYS A 27 4.88 -6.16 -5.59
CA LYS A 27 5.09 -7.54 -6.07
C LYS A 27 4.02 -8.02 -7.03
N THR A 28 2.78 -7.60 -6.83
CA THR A 28 1.67 -7.91 -7.75
C THR A 28 1.91 -7.24 -9.11
N ALA A 29 2.28 -5.96 -9.12
CA ALA A 29 2.64 -5.26 -10.35
C ALA A 29 3.84 -5.92 -11.06
N LEU A 30 4.88 -6.30 -10.32
CA LEU A 30 6.04 -7.01 -10.88
C LEU A 30 5.64 -8.37 -11.47
N LEU A 31 4.77 -9.12 -10.79
CA LEU A 31 4.26 -10.39 -11.30
C LEU A 31 3.48 -10.19 -12.60
N LEU A 32 2.61 -9.19 -12.67
CA LEU A 32 1.87 -8.85 -13.90
C LEU A 32 2.83 -8.48 -15.04
N ALA A 33 3.87 -7.70 -14.76
CA ALA A 33 4.89 -7.35 -15.76
C ALA A 33 5.67 -8.58 -16.27
N VAL A 34 6.05 -9.50 -15.38
CA VAL A 34 6.72 -10.75 -15.76
C VAL A 34 5.78 -11.65 -16.57
N LEU A 35 4.50 -11.72 -16.21
CA LEU A 35 3.50 -12.46 -16.98
C LEU A 35 3.31 -11.84 -18.38
N ALA A 36 3.25 -10.51 -18.49
CA ALA A 36 3.18 -9.81 -19.77
C ALA A 36 4.34 -10.19 -20.71
N PHE A 37 5.55 -10.26 -20.15
CA PHE A 37 6.75 -10.69 -20.87
C PHE A 37 6.67 -12.17 -21.29
N LEU A 38 6.28 -13.07 -20.38
CA LEU A 38 6.16 -14.51 -20.66
C LEU A 38 5.10 -14.82 -21.74
N PHE A 39 3.98 -14.11 -21.73
CA PHE A 39 2.90 -14.29 -22.71
C PHE A 39 3.14 -13.53 -24.02
N ASN A 40 4.26 -12.80 -24.14
CA ASN A 40 4.63 -12.00 -25.31
C ASN A 40 3.50 -11.05 -25.77
N ARG A 41 2.69 -10.60 -24.81
CA ARG A 41 1.50 -9.77 -24.99
C ARG A 41 1.74 -8.46 -24.25
N PRO A 42 2.25 -7.42 -24.94
CA PRO A 42 2.59 -6.16 -24.30
C PRO A 42 1.36 -5.44 -23.72
N ASP A 43 0.15 -5.78 -24.18
CA ASP A 43 -1.12 -5.27 -23.63
C ASP A 43 -1.25 -5.46 -22.11
N PHE A 44 -0.64 -6.52 -21.55
CA PHE A 44 -0.64 -6.77 -20.11
C PHE A 44 0.33 -5.87 -19.33
N LEU A 45 1.31 -5.26 -20.01
CA LEU A 45 2.24 -4.31 -19.41
C LEU A 45 1.51 -3.02 -19.03
N ASP A 46 0.56 -2.56 -19.85
CA ASP A 46 -0.28 -1.41 -19.55
C ASP A 46 -1.11 -1.64 -18.28
N LEU A 47 -1.65 -2.85 -18.11
CA LEU A 47 -2.36 -3.25 -16.89
C LEU A 47 -1.41 -3.26 -15.68
N ALA A 48 -0.20 -3.80 -15.82
CA ALA A 48 0.79 -3.82 -14.75
C ALA A 48 1.19 -2.41 -14.30
N LEU A 49 1.37 -1.48 -15.26
CA LEU A 49 1.66 -0.08 -15.00
C LEU A 49 0.49 0.63 -14.32
N ALA A 50 -0.74 0.40 -14.77
CA ALA A 50 -1.94 0.95 -14.12
C ALA A 50 -2.06 0.47 -12.67
N TYR A 51 -1.86 -0.83 -12.41
CA TYR A 51 -1.87 -1.38 -11.05
C TYR A 51 -0.73 -0.82 -10.18
N ALA A 52 0.46 -0.60 -10.76
CA ALA A 52 1.57 0.02 -10.04
C ALA A 52 1.23 1.46 -9.60
N LEU A 53 0.62 2.25 -10.49
CA LEU A 53 0.20 3.61 -10.21
C LEU A 53 -0.92 3.66 -9.16
N ILE A 54 -1.94 2.80 -9.28
CA ILE A 54 -3.02 2.70 -8.28
C ILE A 54 -2.46 2.34 -6.90
N ASN A 55 -1.53 1.38 -6.84
CA ASN A 55 -0.90 0.98 -5.59
C ASN A 55 -0.10 2.14 -4.96
N LEU A 56 0.62 2.93 -5.78
CA LEU A 56 1.37 4.10 -5.31
C LEU A 56 0.43 5.16 -4.72
N VAL A 57 -0.61 5.54 -5.46
CA VAL A 57 -1.57 6.57 -5.04
C VAL A 57 -2.32 6.11 -3.78
N GLY A 58 -2.73 4.84 -3.71
CA GLY A 58 -3.42 4.29 -2.55
C GLY A 58 -2.59 4.37 -1.27
N VAL A 59 -1.29 4.06 -1.34
CA VAL A 59 -0.39 4.19 -0.18
C VAL A 59 -0.21 5.66 0.23
N LEU A 60 -0.02 6.55 -0.74
CA LEU A 60 0.11 7.99 -0.45
C LEU A 60 -1.16 8.55 0.20
N ALA A 61 -2.33 8.20 -0.31
CA ALA A 61 -3.62 8.65 0.25
C ALA A 61 -3.80 8.18 1.70
N VAL A 62 -3.44 6.93 2.01
CA VAL A 62 -3.50 6.43 3.39
C VAL A 62 -2.49 7.13 4.29
N LEU A 63 -1.29 7.39 3.79
CA LEU A 63 -0.24 8.08 4.55
C LEU A 63 -0.61 9.54 4.85
N GLU A 64 -1.22 10.23 3.88
CA GLU A 64 -1.75 11.58 4.03
C GLU A 64 -2.91 11.60 5.02
N PHE A 65 -3.86 10.66 4.93
CA PHE A 65 -4.98 10.55 5.87
C PHE A 65 -4.52 10.36 7.33
N ILE A 66 -3.47 9.57 7.55
CA ILE A 66 -2.90 9.34 8.90
C ILE A 66 -2.23 10.62 9.43
N GLN A 67 -1.51 11.36 8.58
CA GLN A 67 -0.82 12.59 8.98
C GLN A 67 -1.79 13.74 9.28
N THR A 68 -2.85 13.87 8.49
CA THR A 68 -3.78 15.01 8.58
C THR A 68 -4.75 14.90 9.77
N LYS A 69 -4.77 13.79 10.53
CA LYS A 69 -5.63 13.67 11.72
C LYS A 69 -5.10 14.60 12.83
N PRO A 70 -5.77 15.75 13.12
CA PRO A 70 -5.28 16.65 14.14
C PRO A 70 -5.41 15.98 15.51
N ARG A 71 -4.35 16.06 16.32
CA ARG A 71 -4.39 15.68 17.73
C ARG A 71 -5.50 16.48 18.38
N LYS A 72 -6.61 15.83 18.73
CA LYS A 72 -7.68 16.44 19.50
C LYS A 72 -7.07 16.75 20.88
N THR A 73 -6.52 17.96 21.01
CA THR A 73 -6.07 18.49 22.29
C THR A 73 -7.32 18.62 23.15
N GLU A 74 -7.46 17.69 24.09
CA GLU A 74 -8.36 17.84 25.22
C GLU A 74 -7.89 19.06 26.02
N ALA A 75 -8.47 20.21 25.69
CA ALA A 75 -8.51 21.37 26.55
C ALA A 75 -9.92 21.44 27.16
N THR A 76 -10.26 20.43 27.97
CA THR A 76 -11.14 20.66 29.13
C THR A 76 -10.22 21.35 30.14
N GLY A 77 -10.37 22.65 30.36
CA GLY A 77 -11.46 23.12 31.21
C GLY A 77 -11.13 22.68 32.63
N ASN A 78 -10.18 23.37 33.28
CA ASN A 78 -10.06 23.32 34.73
C ASN A 78 -10.14 24.76 35.21
N ASP A 79 -11.24 25.01 35.89
CA ASP A 79 -11.60 26.16 36.71
C ASP A 79 -10.46 26.70 37.58
#